data_AF-A0A174CXG7-F1
#
_entry.id   AF-A0A174CXG7-F1
#
_cell.length_a   1.000
_cell.length_b   1.000
_cell.length_c   1.000
_cell.angle_alpha   90.00
_cell.angle_beta   90.00
_cell.angle_gamma   90.00
#
_symmetry.space_group_name_H-M   'P 1'
#
loop_
_entity.id
_entity.type
_entity.pdbx_description
1 polymer ?
#
loop_
_entity_poly.entity_id
_entity_poly.type
_entity_poly.pdbx_seq_one_letter_code
_entity_poly.pdbx_strand_id
1 'polypeptide(L)'
;MNFDYIKEAEPSTDDLRQLYDSLYQNLEKAEELYWTKPQRCGMMLRKATEKICRIYNGYYEIHFPESATLEEYLCYTGDDDHNAMVSRFLSVVRKEQRDRLEWLRVWGDECVFMEENPDQIRHNADKLYLNVKKMMVYMMEATKEMCLRIDHMENLQGRSFADDILPGYQSEEELEALEEQRQKEQRKSFWSSLFGKKEK
;
A
#
# COMPACT_ATOMS: atom_id res chain seq x y z
N MET A 1 7.63 10.50 -7.01
CA MET A 1 6.84 9.50 -6.29
C MET A 1 7.41 9.32 -4.90
N ASN A 2 6.60 9.03 -3.88
CA ASN A 2 7.06 8.95 -2.47
C ASN A 2 8.16 7.90 -2.28
N PHE A 3 8.13 6.83 -3.09
CA PHE A 3 9.02 5.66 -2.96
C PHE A 3 10.18 5.63 -3.96
N ASP A 4 10.46 6.73 -4.68
CA ASP A 4 11.53 6.76 -5.70
C ASP A 4 12.93 6.46 -5.16
N TYR A 5 13.17 6.69 -3.87
CA TYR A 5 14.44 6.37 -3.24
C TYR A 5 14.78 4.88 -3.25
N ILE A 6 13.81 3.99 -3.44
CA ILE A 6 14.08 2.54 -3.55
C ILE A 6 14.94 2.25 -4.79
N LYS A 7 14.85 3.07 -5.85
CA LYS A 7 15.69 2.96 -7.04
C LYS A 7 17.14 3.38 -6.79
N GLU A 8 17.40 4.10 -5.70
CA GLU A 8 18.74 4.53 -5.29
C GLU A 8 19.48 3.43 -4.50
N ALA A 9 18.79 2.35 -4.12
CA ALA A 9 19.40 1.20 -3.44
C ALA A 9 20.38 0.46 -4.37
N GLU A 10 21.42 -0.13 -3.77
CA GLU A 10 22.44 -0.91 -4.50
C GLU A 10 22.47 -2.37 -4.01
N PRO A 11 21.47 -3.20 -4.36
CA PRO A 11 21.43 -4.58 -3.91
C PRO A 11 22.66 -5.38 -4.35
N SER A 12 23.19 -6.19 -3.43
CA SER A 12 24.45 -6.93 -3.61
C SER A 12 24.38 -8.08 -4.61
N THR A 13 23.18 -8.56 -4.96
CA THR A 13 22.96 -9.68 -5.88
C THR A 13 21.88 -9.34 -6.91
N ASP A 14 21.90 -10.03 -8.05
CA ASP A 14 20.89 -9.87 -9.10
C ASP A 14 19.50 -10.33 -8.64
N ASP A 15 19.42 -11.37 -7.80
CA ASP A 15 18.15 -11.83 -7.22
C ASP A 15 17.54 -10.77 -6.30
N LEU A 16 18.36 -10.12 -5.46
CA LEU A 16 17.89 -9.01 -4.64
C LEU A 16 17.48 -7.83 -5.53
N ARG A 17 18.21 -7.52 -6.59
CA ARG A 17 17.85 -6.45 -7.55
C ARG A 17 16.47 -6.70 -8.16
N GLN A 18 16.18 -7.92 -8.60
CA GLN A 18 14.85 -8.28 -9.12
C GLN A 18 13.75 -8.12 -8.08
N LEU A 19 14.03 -8.43 -6.81
CA LEU A 19 13.07 -8.22 -5.72
C LEU A 19 12.82 -6.73 -5.45
N TYR A 20 13.84 -5.88 -5.50
CA TYR A 20 13.71 -4.42 -5.38
C TYR A 20 12.90 -3.82 -6.54
N ASP A 21 13.17 -4.25 -7.78
CA ASP A 21 12.39 -3.83 -8.95
C ASP A 21 10.92 -4.22 -8.80
N SER A 22 10.65 -5.45 -8.36
CA SER A 22 9.28 -5.93 -8.11
C SER A 22 8.61 -5.20 -6.94
N LEU A 23 9.34 -4.87 -5.88
CA LEU A 23 8.86 -4.03 -4.79
C LEU A 23 8.46 -2.64 -5.31
N TYR A 24 9.35 -1.99 -6.06
CA TYR A 24 9.11 -0.65 -6.62
C TYR A 24 7.88 -0.63 -7.52
N GLN A 25 7.73 -1.62 -8.41
CA GLN A 25 6.55 -1.72 -9.28
C GLN A 25 5.23 -1.81 -8.50
N ASN A 26 5.20 -2.56 -7.39
CA ASN A 26 4.01 -2.63 -6.54
C ASN A 26 3.71 -1.27 -5.88
N LEU A 27 4.75 -0.54 -5.45
CA LEU A 27 4.59 0.76 -4.79
C LEU A 27 4.16 1.86 -5.77
N GLU A 28 4.75 1.91 -6.95
CA GLU A 28 4.33 2.80 -8.03
C GLU A 28 2.85 2.56 -8.37
N LYS A 29 2.45 1.29 -8.49
CA LYS A 29 1.04 0.94 -8.73
C LYS A 29 0.13 1.30 -7.57
N ALA A 30 0.59 1.16 -6.33
CA ALA A 30 -0.17 1.56 -5.16
C ALA A 30 -0.44 3.07 -5.15
N GLU A 31 0.57 3.88 -5.45
CA GLU A 31 0.46 5.34 -5.53
C GLU A 31 -0.49 5.80 -6.64
N GLU A 32 -0.47 5.19 -7.82
CA GLU A 32 -1.43 5.45 -8.90
C GLU A 32 -2.89 5.17 -8.50
N LEU A 33 -3.10 4.19 -7.64
CA LEU A 33 -4.42 3.70 -7.24
C LEU A 33 -4.96 4.38 -5.97
N TYR A 34 -4.13 5.13 -5.24
CA TYR A 34 -4.44 5.64 -3.91
C TYR A 34 -5.77 6.41 -3.87
N TRP A 35 -5.93 7.42 -4.73
CA TRP A 35 -7.13 8.26 -4.78
C TRP A 35 -8.32 7.59 -5.48
N THR A 36 -8.07 6.75 -6.48
CA THR A 36 -9.12 6.27 -7.39
C THR A 36 -9.68 4.90 -7.01
N LYS A 37 -8.85 4.02 -6.44
CA LYS A 37 -9.19 2.63 -6.10
C LYS A 37 -8.46 2.23 -4.82
N PRO A 38 -8.83 2.80 -3.65
CA PRO A 38 -8.11 2.60 -2.39
C PRO A 38 -8.01 1.11 -1.99
N GLN A 39 -9.03 0.30 -2.25
CA GLN A 39 -8.97 -1.15 -2.02
C GLN A 39 -7.84 -1.82 -2.83
N ARG A 40 -7.70 -1.46 -4.12
CA ARG A 40 -6.62 -1.99 -4.97
C ARG A 40 -5.26 -1.45 -4.55
N CYS A 41 -5.19 -0.19 -4.10
CA CYS A 41 -3.98 0.37 -3.47
C CYS A 41 -3.55 -0.50 -2.27
N GLY A 42 -4.44 -0.78 -1.33
CA GLY A 42 -4.15 -1.64 -0.18
C GLY A 42 -3.70 -3.05 -0.56
N MET A 43 -4.29 -3.66 -1.60
CA MET A 43 -3.81 -4.94 -2.13
C MET A 43 -2.37 -4.86 -2.69
N MET A 44 -2.02 -3.79 -3.40
CA MET A 44 -0.65 -3.61 -3.90
C MET A 44 0.34 -3.41 -2.74
N LEU A 45 -0.06 -2.68 -1.69
CA LEU A 45 0.74 -2.52 -0.47
C LEU A 45 0.94 -3.87 0.26
N ARG A 46 -0.06 -4.75 0.29
CA ARG A 46 0.11 -6.12 0.80
C ARG A 46 1.16 -6.89 0.00
N LYS A 47 1.11 -6.83 -1.34
CA LYS A 47 2.12 -7.46 -2.21
C LYS A 47 3.51 -6.87 -1.99
N ALA A 48 3.62 -5.55 -1.84
CA ALA A 48 4.88 -4.88 -1.50
C ALA A 48 5.42 -5.37 -0.14
N THR A 49 4.55 -5.58 0.85
CA THR A 49 4.93 -6.12 2.17
C THR A 49 5.54 -7.52 2.05
N GLU A 50 4.95 -8.39 1.22
CA GLU A 50 5.53 -9.70 0.93
C GLU A 50 6.90 -9.60 0.24
N LYS A 51 7.10 -8.62 -0.66
CA LYS A 51 8.40 -8.36 -1.28
C LYS A 51 9.45 -7.91 -0.26
N ILE A 52 9.07 -7.06 0.70
CA ILE A 52 9.96 -6.69 1.82
C ILE A 52 10.37 -7.94 2.61
N CYS A 53 9.44 -8.83 2.94
CA CYS A 53 9.76 -10.09 3.63
C CYS A 53 10.71 -10.98 2.81
N ARG A 54 10.49 -11.10 1.48
CA ARG A 54 11.39 -11.86 0.59
C ARG A 54 12.79 -11.24 0.50
N ILE A 55 12.89 -9.90 0.50
CA ILE A 55 14.18 -9.20 0.54
C ILE A 55 14.93 -9.52 1.83
N TYR A 56 14.27 -9.41 2.99
CA TYR A 56 14.86 -9.82 4.28
C TYR A 56 15.27 -11.30 4.27
N ASN A 57 14.44 -12.18 3.71
CA ASN A 57 14.74 -13.61 3.58
C ASN A 57 15.99 -13.89 2.77
N GLY A 58 16.12 -13.24 1.61
CA GLY A 58 17.28 -13.39 0.73
C GLY A 58 18.55 -12.79 1.32
N TYR A 59 18.47 -11.56 1.85
CA TYR A 59 19.64 -10.86 2.39
C TYR A 59 20.22 -11.53 3.65
N TYR A 60 19.36 -12.00 4.57
CA TYR A 60 19.80 -12.65 5.80
C TYR A 60 19.88 -14.19 5.70
N GLU A 61 19.68 -14.76 4.51
CA GLU A 61 19.75 -16.20 4.26
C GLU A 61 18.89 -17.00 5.26
N ILE A 62 17.64 -16.60 5.46
CA ILE A 62 16.74 -17.26 6.44
C ILE A 62 16.21 -18.60 5.90
N HIS A 63 16.22 -18.74 4.57
CA HIS A 63 15.88 -19.92 3.78
C HIS A 63 14.39 -20.30 3.78
N PHE A 64 13.47 -19.34 3.89
CA PHE A 64 12.10 -19.57 3.45
C PHE A 64 12.06 -19.88 1.95
N PRO A 65 11.19 -20.82 1.50
CA PRO A 65 11.05 -21.13 0.09
C PRO A 65 10.56 -19.91 -0.69
N GLU A 66 10.88 -19.84 -1.99
CA GLU A 66 10.43 -18.73 -2.85
C GLU A 66 8.90 -18.63 -2.97
N SER A 67 8.19 -19.73 -2.71
CA SER A 67 6.74 -19.78 -2.67
C SER A 67 6.14 -19.26 -1.36
N ALA A 68 6.97 -18.88 -0.38
CA ALA A 68 6.50 -18.44 0.93
C ALA A 68 5.59 -17.21 0.81
N THR A 69 4.44 -17.33 1.44
CA THR A 69 3.40 -16.31 1.60
C THR A 69 3.77 -15.34 2.72
N LEU A 70 3.11 -14.17 2.74
CA LEU A 70 3.31 -13.18 3.79
C LEU A 70 3.01 -13.74 5.20
N GLU A 71 1.99 -14.59 5.33
CA GLU A 71 1.61 -15.27 6.57
C GLU A 71 2.71 -16.22 7.05
N GLU A 72 3.36 -16.94 6.14
CA GLU A 72 4.44 -17.87 6.51
C GLU A 72 5.65 -17.16 7.13
N TYR A 73 5.92 -15.90 6.76
CA TYR A 73 6.96 -15.11 7.40
C TYR A 73 6.59 -14.59 8.80
N LEU A 74 5.30 -14.32 9.04
CA LEU A 74 4.85 -13.52 10.19
C LEU A 74 4.10 -14.34 11.25
N CYS A 75 3.61 -15.53 10.91
CA CYS A 75 2.76 -16.35 11.77
C CYS A 75 3.45 -17.65 12.17
N TYR A 76 3.42 -17.95 13.47
CA TYR A 76 3.72 -19.29 13.96
C TYR A 76 2.60 -20.27 13.60
N THR A 77 2.98 -21.53 13.41
CA THR A 77 2.07 -22.64 13.10
C THR A 77 2.27 -23.79 14.11
N GLY A 78 1.65 -24.94 13.85
CA GLY A 78 1.91 -26.16 14.62
C GLY A 78 3.18 -26.91 14.21
N ASP A 79 3.94 -26.40 13.23
CA ASP A 79 5.16 -27.02 12.71
C ASP A 79 6.40 -26.36 13.34
N ASP A 80 7.19 -27.16 14.06
CA ASP A 80 8.38 -26.70 14.79
C ASP A 80 9.50 -26.19 13.87
N ASP A 81 9.67 -26.80 12.69
CA ASP A 81 10.70 -26.40 11.73
C ASP A 81 10.35 -25.03 11.12
N HIS A 82 9.07 -24.85 10.78
CA HIS A 82 8.53 -23.56 10.36
C HIS A 82 8.71 -22.50 11.46
N ASN A 83 8.35 -22.83 12.70
CA ASN A 83 8.45 -21.92 13.84
C ASN A 83 9.90 -21.48 14.13
N ALA A 84 10.87 -22.37 13.90
CA ALA A 84 12.29 -22.02 13.98
C ALA A 84 12.69 -20.99 12.90
N MET A 85 12.17 -21.13 11.68
CA MET A 85 12.39 -20.18 10.58
C MET A 85 11.73 -18.82 10.87
N VAL A 86 10.49 -18.81 11.35
CA VAL A 86 9.79 -17.59 11.78
C VAL A 86 10.57 -16.89 12.88
N SER A 87 11.09 -17.64 13.86
CA SER A 87 11.92 -17.08 14.94
C SER A 87 13.18 -16.40 14.40
N ARG A 88 13.86 -17.03 13.42
CA ARG A 88 15.03 -16.43 12.75
C ARG A 88 14.65 -15.17 11.98
N PHE A 89 13.58 -15.19 11.20
CA PHE A 89 13.09 -14.04 10.45
C PHE A 89 12.76 -12.86 11.36
N LEU A 90 11.93 -13.12 12.38
CA LEU A 90 11.58 -12.09 13.34
C LEU A 90 12.83 -11.61 14.07
N SER A 91 13.84 -12.42 14.36
CA SER A 91 15.05 -11.93 15.05
C SER A 91 15.81 -10.82 14.30
N VAL A 92 15.88 -10.88 12.96
CA VAL A 92 16.61 -9.88 12.15
C VAL A 92 15.78 -8.64 11.86
N VAL A 93 14.46 -8.80 11.74
CA VAL A 93 13.50 -7.71 11.59
C VAL A 93 13.22 -7.14 12.97
N ARG A 94 13.65 -5.91 13.32
CA ARG A 94 13.45 -5.40 14.71
C ARG A 94 11.96 -5.26 15.04
N LYS A 95 11.63 -5.19 16.34
CA LYS A 95 10.25 -5.15 16.85
C LYS A 95 9.37 -4.15 16.09
N GLU A 96 9.81 -2.90 15.95
CA GLU A 96 9.02 -1.87 15.27
C GLU A 96 8.72 -2.23 13.81
N GLN A 97 9.69 -2.79 13.10
CA GLN A 97 9.50 -3.26 11.74
C GLN A 97 8.54 -4.46 11.68
N ARG A 98 8.62 -5.40 12.62
CA ARG A 98 7.65 -6.51 12.71
C ARG A 98 6.24 -5.97 12.87
N ASP A 99 6.06 -5.01 13.78
CA ASP A 99 4.77 -4.39 14.04
C ASP A 99 4.23 -3.70 12.76
N ARG A 100 5.09 -3.00 12.01
CA ARG A 100 4.71 -2.39 10.72
C ARG A 100 4.28 -3.45 9.69
N LEU A 101 5.07 -4.50 9.51
CA LEU A 101 4.78 -5.58 8.55
C LEU A 101 3.48 -6.29 8.89
N GLU A 102 3.21 -6.52 10.18
CA GLU A 102 1.98 -7.17 10.64
C GLU A 102 0.76 -6.27 10.42
N TRP A 103 0.85 -4.97 10.73
CA TRP A 103 -0.26 -4.04 10.44
C TRP A 103 -0.54 -3.91 8.95
N LEU A 104 0.52 -3.87 8.12
CA LEU A 104 0.39 -3.88 6.67
C LEU A 104 -0.28 -5.16 6.16
N ARG A 105 0.06 -6.32 6.74
CA ARG A 105 -0.61 -7.59 6.44
C ARG A 105 -2.10 -7.51 6.81
N VAL A 106 -2.42 -7.13 8.05
CA VAL A 106 -3.81 -7.09 8.55
C VAL A 106 -4.71 -6.17 7.70
N TRP A 107 -4.26 -4.94 7.41
CA TRP A 107 -5.04 -4.04 6.55
C TRP A 107 -5.06 -4.50 5.08
N GLY A 108 -3.99 -5.13 4.62
CA GLY A 108 -3.91 -5.73 3.29
C GLY A 108 -4.90 -6.89 3.11
N ASP A 109 -5.01 -7.76 4.11
CA ASP A 109 -5.95 -8.88 4.13
C ASP A 109 -7.41 -8.39 4.14
N GLU A 110 -7.70 -7.28 4.85
CA GLU A 110 -9.02 -6.63 4.79
C GLU A 110 -9.33 -6.19 3.35
N CYS A 111 -8.34 -5.64 2.62
CA CYS A 111 -8.51 -5.26 1.22
C CYS A 111 -8.72 -6.47 0.30
N VAL A 112 -8.01 -7.58 0.53
CA VAL A 112 -8.20 -8.84 -0.21
C VAL A 112 -9.59 -9.41 0.04
N PHE A 113 -10.03 -9.45 1.30
CA PHE A 113 -11.38 -9.89 1.67
C PHE A 113 -12.48 -9.08 0.97
N MET A 114 -12.28 -7.75 0.84
CA MET A 114 -13.21 -6.88 0.11
C MET A 114 -13.27 -7.16 -1.40
N GLU A 115 -12.27 -7.83 -2.01
CA GLU A 115 -12.33 -8.23 -3.43
C GLU A 115 -13.42 -9.28 -3.66
N GLU A 116 -13.54 -10.23 -2.74
CA GLU A 116 -14.57 -11.28 -2.75
C GLU A 116 -15.92 -10.76 -2.24
N ASN A 117 -15.92 -9.62 -1.54
CA ASN A 117 -17.10 -9.02 -0.89
C ASN A 117 -17.26 -7.52 -1.24
N PRO A 118 -17.55 -7.16 -2.50
CA PRO A 118 -17.51 -5.75 -2.94
C PRO A 118 -18.46 -4.81 -2.20
N ASP A 119 -19.58 -5.32 -1.67
CA ASP A 119 -20.51 -4.52 -0.88
C ASP A 119 -19.86 -3.94 0.39
N GLN A 120 -18.87 -4.64 0.95
CA GLN A 120 -18.09 -4.18 2.10
C GLN A 120 -17.32 -2.89 1.82
N ILE A 121 -16.94 -2.64 0.55
CA ILE A 121 -16.27 -1.40 0.14
C ILE A 121 -17.21 -0.22 0.34
N ARG A 122 -18.47 -0.36 -0.11
CA ARG A 122 -19.46 0.72 -0.03
C ARG A 122 -19.81 1.03 1.43
N HIS A 123 -19.94 0.01 2.27
CA HIS A 123 -20.30 0.18 3.68
C HIS A 123 -19.17 0.75 4.54
N ASN A 124 -17.90 0.58 4.13
CA ASN A 124 -16.74 0.94 4.93
C ASN A 124 -15.80 1.92 4.21
N ALA A 125 -16.28 2.69 3.24
CA ALA A 125 -15.44 3.52 2.36
C ALA A 125 -14.49 4.46 3.13
N ASP A 126 -14.99 5.17 4.15
CA ASP A 126 -14.18 6.09 4.96
C ASP A 126 -13.10 5.36 5.77
N LYS A 127 -13.47 4.21 6.36
CA LYS A 127 -12.54 3.34 7.10
C LYS A 127 -11.46 2.78 6.17
N LEU A 128 -11.86 2.35 4.97
CA LEU A 128 -10.93 1.85 3.95
C LEU A 128 -9.92 2.94 3.57
N TYR A 129 -10.39 4.14 3.27
CA TYR A 129 -9.49 5.25 2.94
C TYR A 129 -8.52 5.56 4.09
N LEU A 130 -9.02 5.65 5.33
CA LEU A 130 -8.18 5.87 6.51
C LEU A 130 -7.14 4.75 6.70
N ASN A 131 -7.55 3.49 6.51
CA ASN A 131 -6.65 2.34 6.62
C ASN A 131 -5.58 2.38 5.53
N VAL A 132 -5.95 2.67 4.28
CA VAL A 132 -4.98 2.78 3.16
C VAL A 132 -4.01 3.93 3.40
N LYS A 133 -4.46 5.08 3.91
CA LYS A 133 -3.57 6.18 4.31
C LYS A 133 -2.56 5.74 5.38
N LYS A 134 -3.01 5.00 6.40
CA LYS A 134 -2.11 4.41 7.41
C LYS A 134 -1.13 3.41 6.77
N MET A 135 -1.60 2.58 5.85
CA MET A 135 -0.75 1.65 5.12
C MET A 135 0.33 2.36 4.31
N MET A 136 0.03 3.47 3.62
CA MET A 136 1.06 4.23 2.88
C MET A 136 2.15 4.77 3.80
N VAL A 137 1.76 5.33 4.95
CA VAL A 137 2.70 5.81 5.97
C VAL A 137 3.55 4.66 6.51
N TYR A 138 2.92 3.54 6.86
CA TYR A 138 3.62 2.37 7.41
C TYR A 138 4.54 1.74 6.36
N MET A 139 4.13 1.72 5.10
CA MET A 139 4.92 1.22 3.98
C MET A 139 6.16 2.09 3.78
N MET A 140 6.04 3.41 3.87
CA MET A 140 7.20 4.30 3.80
C MET A 140 8.18 4.02 4.94
N GLU A 141 7.72 3.93 6.18
CA GLU A 141 8.61 3.63 7.30
C GLU A 141 9.22 2.22 7.18
N ALA A 142 8.45 1.25 6.67
CA ALA A 142 8.93 -0.11 6.46
C ALA A 142 10.02 -0.20 5.40
N THR A 143 9.86 0.51 4.29
CA THR A 143 10.83 0.55 3.19
C THR A 143 12.06 1.39 3.54
N LYS A 144 11.90 2.49 4.30
CA LYS A 144 13.01 3.25 4.89
C LYS A 144 13.87 2.39 5.82
N GLU A 145 13.26 1.64 6.75
CA GLU A 145 14.02 0.76 7.63
C GLU A 145 14.73 -0.36 6.85
N MET A 146 14.07 -0.94 5.85
CA MET A 146 14.68 -1.96 4.98
C MET A 146 15.91 -1.40 4.26
N CYS A 147 15.79 -0.27 3.55
CA CYS A 147 16.89 0.35 2.81
C CYS A 147 18.02 0.81 3.74
N LEU A 148 17.70 1.29 4.94
CA LEU A 148 18.71 1.62 5.94
C LEU A 148 19.53 0.39 6.37
N ARG A 149 18.87 -0.76 6.56
CA ARG A 149 19.52 -1.96 7.09
C ARG A 149 20.31 -2.74 6.07
N ILE A 150 19.80 -2.79 4.84
CA ILE A 150 20.33 -3.61 3.76
C ILE A 150 21.29 -2.80 2.90
N ASP A 151 20.92 -1.56 2.57
CA ASP A 151 21.66 -0.70 1.63
C ASP A 151 22.38 0.47 2.32
N HIS A 152 22.33 0.55 3.66
CA HIS A 152 22.96 1.61 4.45
C HIS A 152 22.53 3.04 4.08
N MET A 153 21.29 3.20 3.61
CA MET A 153 20.74 4.50 3.23
C MET A 153 20.33 5.35 4.45
N GLU A 154 21.28 6.10 5.03
CA GLU A 154 21.07 6.92 6.24
C GLU A 154 20.30 8.23 5.98
N ASN A 155 20.26 8.70 4.73
CA ASN A 155 19.67 9.97 4.31
C ASN A 155 18.12 9.96 4.23
N LEU A 156 17.47 8.89 4.66
CA LEU A 156 16.03 8.69 4.48
C LEU A 156 15.17 9.26 5.61
N GLN A 157 15.74 9.63 6.76
CA GLN A 157 14.96 10.04 7.95
C GLN A 157 14.01 11.22 7.69
N GLY A 158 14.41 12.19 6.87
CA GLY A 158 13.60 13.36 6.54
C GLY A 158 12.47 13.12 5.54
N ARG A 159 12.36 11.91 4.97
CA ARG A 159 11.29 11.58 4.02
C ARG A 159 10.02 11.17 4.79
N SER A 160 8.90 11.77 4.39
CA SER A 160 7.56 11.50 4.92
C SER A 160 6.57 11.33 3.77
N PHE A 161 5.49 10.59 4.02
CA PHE A 161 4.47 10.35 3.02
C PHE A 161 3.66 11.62 2.77
N ALA A 162 3.51 11.98 1.50
CA ALA A 162 2.73 13.11 1.04
C ALA A 162 1.70 12.60 0.02
N ASP A 163 0.40 12.77 0.33
CA ASP A 163 -0.70 12.29 -0.52
C ASP A 163 -1.16 13.34 -1.56
N ASP A 164 -0.87 14.61 -1.32
CA ASP A 164 -1.14 15.74 -2.20
C ASP A 164 -0.32 15.73 -3.51
N ILE A 165 0.83 15.06 -3.51
CA ILE A 165 1.65 14.87 -4.70
C ILE A 165 1.24 13.66 -5.56
N LEU A 166 0.24 12.88 -5.12
CA LEU A 166 -0.16 11.65 -5.80
C LEU A 166 -1.14 11.91 -6.96
N PRO A 167 -1.07 11.09 -8.03
CA PRO A 167 -2.00 11.20 -9.15
C PRO A 167 -3.47 11.05 -8.72
N GLY A 168 -4.33 11.95 -9.18
CA GLY A 168 -5.76 11.93 -8.85
C GLY A 168 -6.13 12.69 -7.57
N TYR A 169 -5.16 13.34 -6.91
CA TYR A 169 -5.45 14.32 -5.87
C TYR A 169 -6.32 15.46 -6.44
N GLN A 170 -7.26 15.94 -5.64
CA GLN A 170 -8.07 17.12 -5.91
C GLN A 170 -8.07 17.98 -4.66
N SER A 171 -7.77 19.27 -4.80
CA SER A 171 -7.77 20.19 -3.65
C SER A 171 -9.20 20.47 -3.16
N GLU A 172 -9.35 20.95 -1.93
CA GLU A 172 -10.66 21.35 -1.41
C GLU A 172 -11.33 22.41 -2.30
N GLU A 173 -10.56 23.39 -2.78
CA GLU A 173 -11.04 24.42 -3.71
C GLU A 173 -11.55 23.83 -5.04
N GLU A 174 -10.84 22.84 -5.59
CA GLU A 174 -11.25 22.14 -6.81
C GLU A 174 -12.53 21.32 -6.59
N LEU A 175 -12.66 20.65 -5.44
CA LEU A 175 -13.85 19.89 -5.08
C LEU A 175 -15.07 20.80 -4.92
N GLU A 176 -14.92 21.93 -4.23
CA GLU A 176 -15.97 22.95 -4.09
C GLU A 176 -16.40 23.50 -5.45
N ALA A 177 -15.45 23.84 -6.33
CA ALA A 177 -15.75 24.31 -7.68
C ALA A 177 -16.51 23.28 -8.52
N LEU A 178 -16.14 22.00 -8.42
CA LEU A 178 -16.82 20.89 -9.09
C LEU A 178 -18.23 20.63 -8.54
N GLU A 179 -18.43 20.77 -7.22
CA GLU A 179 -19.74 20.69 -6.59
C GLU A 179 -20.66 21.83 -7.02
N GLU A 180 -20.15 23.06 -7.04
CA GLU A 180 -20.90 24.21 -7.55
C GLU A 180 -21.32 24.02 -9.01
N GLN A 181 -20.43 23.51 -9.86
CA GLN A 181 -20.75 23.20 -11.25
C GLN A 181 -21.86 22.15 -11.34
N ARG A 182 -21.75 21.04 -10.58
CA ARG A 182 -22.79 20.01 -10.51
C ARG A 182 -24.13 20.57 -10.05
N GLN A 183 -24.15 21.43 -9.04
CA GLN A 183 -25.39 22.06 -8.56
C GLN A 183 -26.00 22.98 -9.63
N LYS A 184 -25.18 23.76 -10.34
CA LYS A 184 -25.63 24.61 -11.46
C LYS A 184 -26.22 23.77 -12.59
N GLU A 185 -25.60 22.64 -12.94
CA GLU A 185 -26.10 21.71 -13.96
C GLU A 185 -27.38 21.00 -13.54
N GLN A 186 -27.47 20.50 -12.29
CA GLN A 186 -28.69 19.89 -11.76
C GLN A 186 -29.85 20.88 -11.76
N ARG A 187 -29.61 22.14 -11.34
CA ARG A 187 -30.61 23.21 -11.41
C ARG A 187 -31.06 23.40 -12.86
N LYS A 188 -30.15 23.52 -13.83
CA LYS A 188 -30.48 23.66 -15.26
C LYS A 188 -31.31 22.47 -15.79
N SER A 189 -30.92 21.23 -15.45
CA SER A 189 -31.64 20.01 -15.84
C SER A 189 -33.05 19.96 -15.24
N PHE A 190 -33.19 20.34 -13.97
CA PHE A 190 -34.48 20.43 -13.28
C PHE A 190 -35.41 21.44 -13.96
N TRP A 191 -34.92 22.66 -14.26
CA TRP A 191 -35.70 23.68 -14.98
C TRP A 191 -36.05 23.23 -16.41
N SER A 192 -35.13 22.58 -17.13
CA SER A 192 -35.41 22.02 -18.46
C SER A 192 -36.50 20.93 -18.43
N SER A 193 -36.54 20.09 -17.39
CA SER A 193 -37.56 19.05 -17.25
C SER A 193 -38.94 19.60 -16.85
N LEU A 194 -38.97 20.68 -16.06
CA LEU A 194 -40.21 21.31 -15.60
C LEU A 194 -40.86 22.17 -16.70
N PHE A 195 -40.05 22.84 -17.51
CA PHE A 195 -40.54 23.79 -18.52
C PHE A 195 -40.45 23.25 -19.96
N GLY A 196 -39.79 22.10 -20.19
CA GLY A 196 -39.70 21.43 -21.48
C GLY A 196 -40.87 20.49 -21.83
N LYS A 197 -41.82 20.24 -20.91
CA LYS A 197 -43.08 19.54 -21.20
C LYS A 197 -44.19 20.54 -21.54
N LYS A 198 -44.02 21.28 -22.64
CA LYS A 198 -45.16 21.85 -23.38
C LYS A 198 -44.92 21.61 -24.85
N GLU A 199 -45.62 20.63 -25.38
CA GLU A 199 -46.45 20.70 -26.60
C GLU A 199 -46.68 19.29 -27.17
N LYS A 200 -47.88 18.77 -26.92
CA LYS A 200 -48.76 18.15 -27.92
C LYS A 200 -50.18 18.10 -27.37
#